data_AF-A0A970W5J9-F1
#
_entry.id   AF-A0A970W5J9-F1
#
_cell.length_a   1.000
_cell.length_b   1.000
_cell.length_c   1.000
_cell.angle_alpha   90.00
_cell.angle_beta   90.00
_cell.angle_gamma   90.00
#
_symmetry.space_group_name_H-M   'P 1'
#
loop_
_entity.id
_entity.type
_entity.pdbx_description
1 polymer ?
#
loop_
_entity_poly.entity_id
_entity_poly.type
_entity_poly.pdbx_seq_one_letter_code
_entity_poly.pdbx_strand_id
1 'polypeptide(L)'
;MTYAETIHRIESIIEQALSAWPDEWQGFTWPGYTFEHTLRVRNLSLALARRFGADERVVELAALLHDIGKPAGEPHAEPSAQRAEPVLVELGIDAPTRQRVLHAIANHITCDPAHPVENLALYDADLIDANFGYIAFTRFITIRAHRAAPIPAMVTEGRDWLVRVQDRAQKLTNPLSVPVFEGRYAKMQRFYQQLAADLEAGAGPALALARFLEADAARPSLARQMSLMQQAQDGAPVDGLAPSPFLAEALVTLRAEIAGEA
;
A
#
# COMPACT_ATOMS: atom_id res chain seq x y z
N MET A 1 -14.83 -11.15 -24.16
CA MET A 1 -13.65 -10.90 -23.32
C MET A 1 -13.74 -11.82 -22.12
N THR A 2 -12.70 -12.59 -21.83
CA THR A 2 -12.59 -13.38 -20.61
C THR A 2 -12.42 -12.46 -19.39
N TYR A 3 -12.68 -12.96 -18.19
CA TYR A 3 -12.47 -12.14 -16.99
C TYR A 3 -11.00 -11.72 -16.82
N ALA A 4 -10.04 -12.58 -17.18
CA ALA A 4 -8.62 -12.23 -17.17
C ALA A 4 -8.29 -11.08 -18.14
N GLU A 5 -8.85 -11.10 -19.35
CA GLU A 5 -8.71 -9.99 -20.30
C GLU A 5 -9.35 -8.70 -19.77
N THR A 6 -10.48 -8.80 -19.06
CA THR A 6 -11.10 -7.66 -18.37
C THR A 6 -10.17 -7.04 -17.33
N ILE A 7 -9.54 -7.86 -16.48
CA ILE A 7 -8.62 -7.37 -15.44
C ILE A 7 -7.40 -6.70 -16.09
N HIS A 8 -6.75 -7.32 -17.07
CA HIS A 8 -5.63 -6.70 -17.78
C HIS A 8 -6.00 -5.36 -18.43
N ARG A 9 -7.23 -5.24 -18.96
CA ARG A 9 -7.70 -3.99 -19.55
C ARG A 9 -7.88 -2.91 -18.50
N ILE A 10 -8.41 -3.24 -17.32
CA ILE A 10 -8.52 -2.31 -16.19
C ILE A 10 -7.13 -1.89 -15.71
N GLU A 11 -6.21 -2.84 -15.52
CA GLU A 11 -4.82 -2.56 -15.14
C GLU A 11 -4.15 -1.57 -16.11
N SER A 12 -4.34 -1.75 -17.42
CA SER A 12 -3.84 -0.81 -18.43
C SER A 12 -4.46 0.59 -18.30
N ILE A 13 -5.75 0.68 -17.99
CA ILE A 13 -6.45 1.96 -17.80
C ILE A 13 -5.91 2.69 -16.56
N ILE A 14 -5.73 1.97 -15.45
CA ILE A 14 -5.23 2.57 -14.20
C ILE A 14 -3.76 2.93 -14.31
N GLU A 15 -2.94 2.13 -15.02
CA GLU A 15 -1.54 2.45 -15.27
C GLU A 15 -1.43 3.76 -16.06
N GLN A 16 -2.24 3.92 -17.12
CA GLN A 16 -2.30 5.16 -17.90
C GLN A 16 -2.80 6.36 -17.08
N ALA A 17 -3.80 6.14 -16.22
CA ALA A 17 -4.40 7.21 -15.43
C ALA A 17 -3.52 7.65 -14.23
N LEU A 18 -2.75 6.74 -13.64
CA LEU A 18 -2.15 6.93 -12.31
C LEU A 18 -0.62 6.79 -12.27
N SER A 19 0.05 6.24 -13.28
CA SER A 19 1.52 6.06 -13.21
C SER A 19 2.28 7.37 -13.31
N ALA A 20 1.78 8.29 -14.15
CA ALA A 20 2.35 9.64 -14.27
C ALA A 20 1.75 10.63 -13.26
N TRP A 21 0.60 10.30 -12.67
CA TRP A 21 -0.06 11.17 -11.71
C TRP A 21 0.35 10.86 -10.26
N PRO A 22 0.51 11.88 -9.41
CA PRO A 22 0.59 13.31 -9.75
C PRO A 22 1.94 13.64 -10.42
N ASP A 23 1.99 14.71 -11.22
CA ASP A 23 3.25 15.15 -11.86
C ASP A 23 4.30 15.60 -10.83
N GLU A 24 3.82 16.15 -9.71
CA GLU A 24 4.61 16.57 -8.56
C GLU A 24 4.01 16.00 -7.28
N TRP A 25 4.78 16.01 -6.18
CA TRP A 25 4.30 15.56 -4.88
C TRP A 25 3.03 16.30 -4.44
N GLN A 26 2.00 15.56 -4.03
CA GLN A 26 0.74 16.10 -3.50
C GLN A 26 0.38 15.40 -2.18
N GLY A 27 0.49 16.11 -1.07
CA GLY A 27 0.14 15.60 0.26
C GLY A 27 1.02 14.42 0.70
N PHE A 28 0.52 13.19 0.51
CA PHE A 28 1.20 11.93 0.79
C PHE A 28 1.35 11.02 -0.43
N THR A 29 1.20 11.61 -1.63
CA THR A 29 1.19 10.93 -2.93
C THR A 29 2.27 11.54 -3.82
N TRP A 30 2.92 10.72 -4.65
CA TRP A 30 3.98 11.10 -5.58
C TRP A 30 3.88 10.30 -6.88
N PRO A 31 4.59 10.70 -7.97
CA PRO A 31 4.49 10.01 -9.26
C PRO A 31 4.70 8.49 -9.12
N GLY A 32 3.74 7.71 -9.61
CA GLY A 32 3.78 6.23 -9.58
C GLY A 32 3.31 5.58 -8.28
N TYR A 33 3.23 6.32 -7.15
CA TYR A 33 2.77 5.75 -5.87
C TYR A 33 1.37 5.18 -5.96
N THR A 34 0.43 5.96 -6.51
CA THR A 34 -1.00 5.61 -6.51
C THR A 34 -1.22 4.32 -7.29
N PHE A 35 -0.58 4.17 -8.45
CA PHE A 35 -0.65 2.94 -9.23
C PHE A 35 -0.10 1.72 -8.47
N GLU A 36 1.12 1.81 -7.91
CA GLU A 36 1.69 0.72 -7.11
C GLU A 36 0.82 0.40 -5.89
N HIS A 37 0.25 1.41 -5.25
CA HIS A 37 -0.68 1.28 -4.13
C HIS A 37 -1.97 0.56 -4.54
N THR A 38 -2.60 0.95 -5.65
CA THR A 38 -3.79 0.28 -6.19
C THR A 38 -3.57 -1.22 -6.39
N LEU A 39 -2.41 -1.63 -6.92
CA LEU A 39 -2.11 -3.06 -7.11
C LEU A 39 -1.92 -3.81 -5.79
N ARG A 40 -1.26 -3.21 -4.80
CA ARG A 40 -1.09 -3.82 -3.46
C ARG A 40 -2.42 -3.90 -2.71
N VAL A 41 -3.25 -2.87 -2.79
CA VAL A 41 -4.60 -2.86 -2.23
C VAL A 41 -5.46 -3.92 -2.90
N ARG A 42 -5.42 -4.09 -4.22
CA ARG A 42 -6.11 -5.19 -4.92
C ARG A 42 -5.70 -6.56 -4.38
N ASN A 43 -4.39 -6.81 -4.25
CA ASN A 43 -3.89 -8.10 -3.76
C ASN A 43 -4.36 -8.40 -2.33
N LEU A 44 -4.22 -7.42 -1.43
CA LEU A 44 -4.66 -7.58 -0.04
C LEU A 44 -6.19 -7.67 0.06
N SER A 45 -6.93 -6.90 -0.72
CA SER A 45 -8.40 -6.93 -0.75
C SER A 45 -8.92 -8.31 -1.15
N LEU A 46 -8.29 -8.96 -2.14
CA LEU A 46 -8.62 -10.33 -2.55
C LEU A 46 -8.34 -11.36 -1.44
N ALA A 47 -7.21 -11.22 -0.73
CA ALA A 47 -6.89 -12.10 0.39
C ALA A 47 -7.91 -11.94 1.54
N LEU A 48 -8.30 -10.70 1.85
CA LEU A 48 -9.35 -10.41 2.82
C LEU A 48 -10.72 -10.90 2.35
N ALA A 49 -11.08 -10.71 1.08
CA ALA A 49 -12.34 -11.16 0.50
C ALA A 49 -12.53 -12.68 0.70
N ARG A 50 -11.50 -13.48 0.42
CA ARG A 50 -11.52 -14.93 0.65
C ARG A 50 -11.75 -15.28 2.12
N ARG A 51 -11.10 -14.55 3.04
CA ARG A 51 -11.27 -14.74 4.49
C ARG A 51 -12.68 -14.37 4.94
N PHE A 52 -13.23 -13.30 4.38
CA PHE A 52 -14.53 -12.77 4.80
C PHE A 52 -15.71 -13.49 4.13
N GLY A 53 -15.45 -14.29 3.10
CA GLY A 53 -16.49 -14.89 2.26
C GLY A 53 -17.16 -13.87 1.31
N ALA A 54 -16.44 -12.81 0.94
CA ALA A 54 -16.90 -11.79 0.01
C ALA A 54 -16.79 -12.25 -1.46
N ASP A 55 -17.55 -11.60 -2.34
CA ASP A 55 -17.45 -11.81 -3.78
C ASP A 55 -16.14 -11.23 -4.32
N GLU A 56 -15.15 -12.11 -4.56
CA GLU A 56 -13.82 -11.73 -5.09
C GLU A 56 -13.92 -10.89 -6.37
N ARG A 57 -14.90 -11.15 -7.25
CA ARG A 57 -15.06 -10.40 -8.51
C ARG A 57 -15.44 -8.95 -8.25
N VAL A 58 -16.32 -8.70 -7.30
CA VAL A 58 -16.71 -7.33 -6.91
C VAL A 58 -15.53 -6.63 -6.24
N VAL A 59 -14.86 -7.30 -5.30
CA VAL A 59 -13.73 -6.72 -4.57
C VAL A 59 -12.57 -6.37 -5.48
N GLU A 60 -12.20 -7.26 -6.41
CA GLU A 60 -11.09 -7.02 -7.33
C GLU A 60 -11.35 -5.82 -8.25
N LEU A 61 -12.55 -5.75 -8.84
CA LEU A 61 -12.94 -4.63 -9.70
C LEU A 61 -12.97 -3.32 -8.92
N ALA A 62 -13.51 -3.33 -7.70
CA ALA A 62 -13.57 -2.16 -6.84
C ALA A 62 -12.17 -1.69 -6.42
N ALA A 63 -11.30 -2.62 -5.99
CA ALA A 63 -9.94 -2.31 -5.57
C ALA A 63 -9.07 -1.76 -6.68
N LEU A 64 -9.19 -2.26 -7.92
CA LEU A 64 -8.44 -1.69 -9.05
C LEU A 64 -8.89 -0.26 -9.38
N LEU A 65 -10.17 0.05 -9.19
CA LEU A 65 -10.74 1.33 -9.62
C LEU A 65 -10.94 2.36 -8.48
N HIS A 66 -10.67 2.00 -7.22
CA HIS A 66 -11.04 2.83 -6.07
C HIS A 66 -10.42 4.23 -6.06
N ASP A 67 -9.25 4.36 -6.70
CA ASP A 67 -8.42 5.56 -6.71
C ASP A 67 -8.38 6.30 -8.06
N ILE A 68 -9.09 5.82 -9.08
CA ILE A 68 -9.05 6.39 -10.46
C ILE A 68 -9.53 7.87 -10.53
N GLY A 69 -10.25 8.31 -9.49
CA GLY A 69 -10.72 9.68 -9.31
C GLY A 69 -9.80 10.59 -8.51
N LYS A 70 -8.70 10.09 -7.91
CA LYS A 70 -7.73 10.92 -7.17
C LYS A 70 -7.24 12.16 -7.94
N PRO A 71 -7.00 12.11 -9.27
CA PRO A 71 -6.64 13.30 -10.03
C PRO A 71 -7.66 14.45 -10.01
N ALA A 72 -8.93 14.18 -9.64
CA ALA A 72 -9.97 15.20 -9.50
C ALA A 72 -9.94 15.94 -8.15
N GLY A 73 -9.08 15.52 -7.21
CA GLY A 73 -8.98 16.08 -5.86
C GLY A 73 -9.80 15.33 -4.80
N GLU A 74 -9.85 15.88 -3.60
CA GLU A 74 -10.55 15.29 -2.44
C GLU A 74 -11.94 15.92 -2.22
N PRO A 75 -12.95 15.14 -1.78
CA PRO A 75 -12.93 13.69 -1.57
C PRO A 75 -12.92 12.90 -2.89
N HIS A 76 -12.01 11.93 -3.03
CA HIS A 76 -11.80 11.21 -4.30
C HIS A 76 -12.73 9.99 -4.52
N ALA A 77 -13.40 9.48 -3.49
CA ALA A 77 -14.18 8.24 -3.57
C ALA A 77 -15.36 8.32 -4.56
N GLU A 78 -16.18 9.37 -4.47
CA GLU A 78 -17.32 9.59 -5.36
C GLU A 78 -16.87 9.86 -6.82
N PRO A 79 -15.89 10.76 -7.10
CA PRO A 79 -15.29 10.88 -8.43
C PRO A 79 -14.72 9.57 -8.98
N SER A 80 -14.16 8.71 -8.13
CA SER A 80 -13.63 7.41 -8.55
C SER A 80 -14.75 6.48 -9.00
N ALA A 81 -15.89 6.44 -8.30
CA ALA A 81 -17.05 5.67 -8.72
C ALA A 81 -17.62 6.19 -10.05
N GLN A 82 -17.75 7.51 -10.21
CA GLN A 82 -18.23 8.12 -11.45
C GLN A 82 -17.34 7.80 -12.65
N ARG A 83 -16.02 7.76 -12.46
CA ARG A 83 -15.05 7.37 -13.50
C ARG A 83 -15.00 5.86 -13.75
N ALA A 84 -15.26 5.05 -12.73
CA ALA A 84 -15.29 3.60 -12.84
C ALA A 84 -16.51 3.10 -13.63
N GLU A 85 -17.66 3.77 -13.55
CA GLU A 85 -18.89 3.35 -14.22
C GLU A 85 -18.75 3.14 -15.75
N PRO A 86 -18.27 4.11 -16.55
CA PRO A 86 -18.12 3.92 -17.99
C PRO A 86 -17.11 2.82 -18.33
N VAL A 87 -16.06 2.64 -17.53
CA VAL A 87 -15.09 1.54 -17.69
C VAL A 87 -15.79 0.20 -17.52
N LEU A 88 -16.57 0.03 -16.45
CA LEU A 88 -17.28 -1.23 -16.18
C LEU A 88 -18.35 -1.53 -17.25
N VAL A 89 -19.03 -0.51 -17.77
CA VAL A 89 -20.00 -0.65 -18.87
C VAL A 89 -19.31 -1.08 -20.17
N GLU A 90 -18.21 -0.42 -20.56
CA GLU A 90 -17.44 -0.76 -21.77
C GLU A 90 -16.94 -2.21 -21.73
N LEU A 91 -16.51 -2.67 -20.56
CA LEU A 91 -16.00 -4.03 -20.36
C LEU A 91 -17.10 -5.09 -20.18
N GLY A 92 -18.38 -4.71 -20.28
CA GLY A 92 -19.52 -5.61 -20.25
C GLY A 92 -19.85 -6.19 -18.87
N ILE A 93 -19.51 -5.49 -17.79
CA ILE A 93 -19.89 -5.90 -16.43
C ILE A 93 -21.40 -5.68 -16.25
N ASP A 94 -22.11 -6.73 -15.83
CA ASP A 94 -23.55 -6.72 -15.61
C ASP A 94 -23.97 -5.69 -14.54
N ALA A 95 -25.21 -5.18 -14.67
CA ALA A 95 -25.69 -4.11 -13.80
C ALA A 95 -25.67 -4.44 -12.30
N PRO A 96 -26.08 -5.66 -11.85
CA PRO A 96 -25.99 -6.03 -10.44
C PRO A 96 -24.56 -6.02 -9.89
N THR A 97 -23.60 -6.60 -10.61
CA THR A 97 -22.18 -6.59 -10.20
C THR A 97 -21.65 -5.16 -10.18
N ARG A 98 -21.93 -4.38 -11.24
CA ARG A 98 -21.49 -3.00 -11.37
C ARG A 98 -21.99 -2.12 -10.22
N GLN A 99 -23.25 -2.24 -9.83
CA GLN A 99 -23.80 -1.46 -8.70
C GLN A 99 -23.06 -1.73 -7.39
N ARG A 100 -22.71 -3.00 -7.11
CA ARG A 100 -21.95 -3.37 -5.90
C ARG A 100 -20.52 -2.81 -5.95
N VAL A 101 -19.86 -2.90 -7.11
CA VAL A 101 -18.52 -2.32 -7.32
C VAL A 101 -18.53 -0.81 -7.10
N LEU A 102 -19.47 -0.10 -7.73
CA LEU A 102 -19.58 1.35 -7.60
C LEU A 102 -19.91 1.78 -6.16
N HIS A 103 -20.77 1.02 -5.47
CA HIS A 103 -21.06 1.28 -4.06
C HIS A 103 -19.83 1.09 -3.17
N ALA A 104 -19.03 0.05 -3.41
CA ALA A 104 -17.77 -0.16 -2.70
C ALA A 104 -16.79 0.99 -2.94
N ILE A 105 -16.61 1.41 -4.19
CA ILE A 105 -15.72 2.53 -4.55
C ILE A 105 -16.20 3.85 -3.91
N ALA A 106 -17.48 4.20 -4.02
CA ALA A 106 -18.00 5.47 -3.50
C ALA A 106 -17.84 5.60 -1.97
N ASN A 107 -17.73 4.47 -1.26
CA ASN A 107 -17.70 4.41 0.19
C ASN A 107 -16.39 3.87 0.78
N HIS A 108 -15.34 3.65 -0.03
CA HIS A 108 -14.13 2.97 0.43
C HIS A 108 -13.30 3.77 1.45
N ILE A 109 -13.56 5.08 1.61
CA ILE A 109 -12.95 5.92 2.65
C ILE A 109 -13.80 6.06 3.92
N THR A 110 -15.00 5.48 3.92
CA THR A 110 -15.98 5.56 5.01
C THR A 110 -15.88 4.33 5.91
N CYS A 111 -15.50 4.56 7.17
CA CYS A 111 -15.45 3.52 8.20
C CYS A 111 -16.86 3.19 8.70
N ASP A 112 -17.56 2.27 8.03
CA ASP A 112 -18.87 1.79 8.45
C ASP A 112 -18.94 0.25 8.42
N PRO A 113 -18.91 -0.42 9.59
CA PRO A 113 -19.04 -1.88 9.69
C PRO A 113 -20.39 -2.43 9.22
N ALA A 114 -21.41 -1.59 9.00
CA ALA A 114 -22.70 -1.99 8.45
C ALA A 114 -22.71 -2.10 6.91
N HIS A 115 -21.64 -1.66 6.23
CA HIS A 115 -21.51 -1.81 4.79
C HIS A 115 -21.42 -3.29 4.36
N PRO A 116 -21.73 -3.58 3.08
CA PRO A 116 -21.53 -4.92 2.51
C PRO A 116 -20.10 -5.42 2.71
N VAL A 117 -19.94 -6.74 2.82
CA VAL A 117 -18.65 -7.38 3.11
C VAL A 117 -17.55 -7.03 2.10
N GLU A 118 -17.93 -6.77 0.83
CA GLU A 118 -16.99 -6.30 -0.20
C GLU A 118 -16.41 -4.92 0.11
N ASN A 119 -17.21 -4.00 0.65
CA ASN A 119 -16.74 -2.69 1.08
C ASN A 119 -15.77 -2.82 2.25
N LEU A 120 -16.06 -3.71 3.20
CA LEU A 120 -15.21 -3.94 4.37
C LEU A 120 -13.83 -4.48 3.94
N ALA A 121 -13.81 -5.41 2.99
CA ALA A 121 -12.56 -5.95 2.44
C ALA A 121 -11.70 -4.87 1.76
N LEU A 122 -12.32 -3.99 0.96
CA LEU A 122 -11.62 -2.88 0.33
C LEU A 122 -11.14 -1.83 1.34
N TYR A 123 -12.01 -1.39 2.25
CA TYR A 123 -11.70 -0.40 3.28
C TYR A 123 -10.53 -0.86 4.16
N ASP A 124 -10.61 -2.09 4.68
CA ASP A 124 -9.58 -2.63 5.57
C ASP A 124 -8.25 -2.80 4.80
N ALA A 125 -8.27 -3.24 3.55
CA ALA A 125 -7.05 -3.38 2.75
C ALA A 125 -6.38 -2.03 2.46
N ASP A 126 -7.14 -1.00 2.08
CA ASP A 126 -6.61 0.37 1.86
C ASP A 126 -6.01 0.95 3.15
N LEU A 127 -6.73 0.80 4.27
CA LEU A 127 -6.25 1.20 5.58
C LEU A 127 -4.94 0.49 5.94
N ILE A 128 -4.88 -0.82 5.75
CA ILE A 128 -3.71 -1.65 6.10
C ILE A 128 -2.49 -1.30 5.24
N ASP A 129 -2.63 -1.19 3.91
CA ASP A 129 -1.50 -0.89 3.01
C ASP A 129 -0.82 0.44 3.36
N ALA A 130 -1.62 1.46 3.64
CA ALA A 130 -1.09 2.80 3.90
C ALA A 130 -0.51 3.00 5.31
N ASN A 131 -0.88 2.15 6.28
CA ASN A 131 -0.62 2.41 7.71
C ASN A 131 0.12 1.29 8.45
N PHE A 132 0.12 0.05 7.96
CA PHE A 132 0.73 -1.07 8.69
C PHE A 132 1.72 -1.87 7.84
N GLY A 133 2.78 -2.34 8.48
CA GLY A 133 3.78 -3.22 7.89
C GLY A 133 4.98 -2.50 7.30
N TYR A 134 5.80 -3.25 6.58
CA TYR A 134 6.99 -2.73 5.91
C TYR A 134 6.63 -1.79 4.76
N ILE A 135 5.52 -1.99 4.06
CA ILE A 135 5.02 -1.02 3.05
C ILE A 135 4.77 0.35 3.70
N ALA A 136 4.09 0.39 4.84
CA ALA A 136 3.82 1.64 5.53
C ALA A 136 5.11 2.28 6.08
N PHE A 137 6.09 1.47 6.48
CA PHE A 137 7.41 1.94 6.86
C PHE A 137 8.17 2.59 5.69
N THR A 138 8.22 1.95 4.51
CA THR A 138 8.92 2.53 3.35
C THR A 138 8.26 3.85 2.95
N ARG A 139 6.92 3.87 2.90
CA ARG A 139 6.12 5.08 2.70
C ARG A 139 6.43 6.16 3.73
N PHE A 140 6.52 5.81 5.02
CA PHE A 140 6.86 6.76 6.09
C PHE A 140 8.24 7.40 5.86
N ILE A 141 9.29 6.61 5.63
CA ILE A 141 10.64 7.13 5.38
C ILE A 141 10.64 8.02 4.13
N THR A 142 10.02 7.59 3.04
CA THR A 142 9.92 8.38 1.80
C THR A 142 9.24 9.75 2.05
N ILE A 143 8.12 9.78 2.77
CA ILE A 143 7.41 11.03 3.11
C ILE A 143 8.28 11.97 3.95
N ARG A 144 9.00 11.42 4.94
CA ARG A 144 9.84 12.23 5.84
C ARG A 144 11.11 12.73 5.14
N ALA A 145 11.73 11.88 4.33
CA ALA A 145 12.88 12.25 3.50
C ALA A 145 12.52 13.36 2.50
N HIS A 146 11.37 13.26 1.84
CA HIS A 146 10.89 14.33 0.94
C HIS A 146 10.68 15.67 1.68
N ARG A 147 10.30 15.63 2.96
CA ARG A 147 10.17 16.80 3.83
C ARG A 147 11.49 17.21 4.52
N ALA A 148 12.62 16.67 4.06
CA ALA A 148 13.96 16.93 4.58
C ALA A 148 14.12 16.66 6.10
N ALA A 149 13.29 15.78 6.68
CA ALA A 149 13.48 15.34 8.05
C ALA A 149 14.69 14.38 8.10
N PRO A 150 15.63 14.54 9.04
CA PRO A 150 16.78 13.64 9.14
C PRO A 150 16.40 12.33 9.83
N ILE A 151 17.10 11.23 9.52
CA ILE A 151 16.83 9.90 10.10
C ILE A 151 16.62 9.88 11.64
N PRO A 152 17.42 10.56 12.48
CA PRO A 152 17.16 10.60 13.92
C PRO A 152 15.76 11.12 14.30
N ALA A 153 15.26 12.11 13.57
CA ALA A 153 13.89 12.60 13.74
C ALA A 153 12.87 11.55 13.29
N MET A 154 13.12 10.89 12.14
CA MET A 154 12.27 9.81 11.64
C MET A 154 12.15 8.63 12.63
N VAL A 155 13.24 8.25 13.31
CA VAL A 155 13.23 7.20 14.35
C VAL A 155 12.37 7.61 15.53
N THR A 156 12.53 8.85 16.00
CA THR A 156 11.74 9.40 17.11
C THR A 156 10.25 9.45 16.75
N GLU A 157 9.91 10.06 15.62
CA GLU A 157 8.53 10.14 15.13
C GLU A 157 7.90 8.77 14.85
N GLY A 158 8.72 7.81 14.38
CA GLY A 158 8.31 6.45 14.12
C GLY A 158 7.93 5.68 15.39
N ARG A 159 8.64 5.90 16.49
CA ARG A 159 8.25 5.36 17.81
C ARG A 159 6.91 5.91 18.27
N ASP A 160 6.67 7.22 18.11
CA ASP A 160 5.37 7.81 18.43
C ASP A 160 4.26 7.30 17.50
N TRP A 161 4.60 7.04 16.24
CA TRP A 161 3.67 6.46 15.28
C TRP A 161 3.25 5.04 15.66
N LEU A 162 4.14 4.20 16.19
CA LEU A 162 3.78 2.86 16.68
C LEU A 162 2.69 2.89 17.77
N VAL A 163 2.60 3.96 18.56
CA VAL A 163 1.52 4.14 19.53
C VAL A 163 0.21 4.49 18.79
N ARG A 164 0.24 5.47 17.90
CA ARG A 164 -0.93 5.91 17.11
C ARG A 164 -1.46 4.85 16.15
N VAL A 165 -0.62 3.91 15.72
CA VAL A 165 -1.01 2.78 14.86
C VAL A 165 -2.05 1.90 15.55
N GLN A 166 -2.00 1.77 16.88
CA GLN A 166 -3.01 1.01 17.64
C GLN A 166 -4.38 1.71 17.59
N ASP A 167 -4.42 3.04 17.72
CA ASP A 167 -5.66 3.81 17.55
C ASP A 167 -6.21 3.66 16.12
N ARG A 168 -5.31 3.60 15.13
CA ARG A 168 -5.68 3.39 13.72
C ARG A 168 -6.28 2.00 13.50
N ALA A 169 -5.78 0.98 14.19
CA ALA A 169 -6.29 -0.39 14.10
C ALA A 169 -7.73 -0.53 14.61
N GLN A 170 -8.20 0.37 15.49
CA GLN A 170 -9.60 0.41 15.92
C GLN A 170 -10.58 0.75 14.78
N LYS A 171 -10.07 1.23 13.64
CA LYS A 171 -10.88 1.48 12.44
C LYS A 171 -11.03 0.26 11.54
N LEU A 172 -10.37 -0.86 11.82
CA LEU A 172 -10.62 -2.09 11.09
C LEU A 172 -12.08 -2.49 11.27
N THR A 173 -12.77 -2.68 10.14
CA THR A 173 -14.21 -2.88 10.10
C THR A 173 -14.59 -4.34 10.25
N ASN A 174 -13.70 -5.27 9.84
CA ASN A 174 -13.90 -6.70 10.00
C ASN A 174 -12.92 -7.30 11.03
N PRO A 175 -13.40 -8.06 12.05
CA PRO A 175 -12.52 -8.73 13.01
C PRO A 175 -11.48 -9.67 12.38
N LEU A 176 -11.75 -10.22 11.20
CA LEU A 176 -10.82 -11.10 10.47
C LEU A 176 -9.61 -10.35 9.90
N SER A 177 -9.61 -9.01 9.90
CA SER A 177 -8.45 -8.18 9.55
C SER A 177 -7.45 -8.03 10.69
N VAL A 178 -7.87 -8.27 11.94
CA VAL A 178 -7.04 -8.03 13.14
C VAL A 178 -5.74 -8.85 13.11
N PRO A 179 -5.74 -10.16 12.79
CA PRO A 179 -4.49 -10.92 12.71
C PRO A 179 -3.50 -10.39 11.66
N VAL A 180 -4.00 -9.83 10.56
CA VAL A 180 -3.17 -9.22 9.49
C VAL A 180 -2.47 -7.98 10.03
N PHE A 181 -3.22 -7.13 10.72
CA PHE A 181 -2.68 -5.97 11.43
C PHE A 181 -1.65 -6.39 12.48
N GLU A 182 -1.97 -7.35 13.36
CA GLU A 182 -1.07 -7.79 14.43
C GLU A 182 0.26 -8.31 13.87
N GLY A 183 0.20 -9.11 12.79
CA GLY A 183 1.40 -9.60 12.12
C GLY A 183 2.26 -8.49 11.52
N ARG A 184 1.64 -7.51 10.85
CA ARG A 184 2.32 -6.33 10.29
C ARG A 184 2.88 -5.42 11.39
N TYR A 185 2.12 -5.20 12.46
CA TYR A 185 2.52 -4.36 13.59
C TYR A 185 3.71 -4.94 14.35
N ALA A 186 3.73 -6.25 14.62
CA ALA A 186 4.85 -6.91 15.26
C ALA A 186 6.15 -6.76 14.44
N LYS A 187 6.06 -6.82 13.11
CA LYS A 187 7.19 -6.58 12.20
C LYS A 187 7.68 -5.13 12.27
N MET A 188 6.76 -4.16 12.31
CA MET A 188 7.12 -2.74 12.47
C MET A 188 7.84 -2.49 13.81
N GLN A 189 7.36 -3.06 14.91
CA GLN A 189 7.99 -2.93 16.22
C GLN A 189 9.44 -3.43 16.21
N ARG A 190 9.67 -4.64 15.65
CA ARG A 190 11.03 -5.19 15.50
C ARG A 190 11.91 -4.32 14.62
N PHE A 191 11.37 -3.82 13.51
CA PHE A 191 12.12 -2.93 12.61
C PHE A 191 12.58 -1.66 13.34
N TYR A 192 11.69 -0.94 14.00
CA TYR A 192 12.04 0.31 14.69
C TYR A 192 12.95 0.08 15.90
N GLN A 193 12.84 -1.06 16.58
CA GLN A 193 13.78 -1.46 17.61
C GLN A 193 15.19 -1.62 17.03
N GLN A 194 15.35 -2.33 15.91
CA GLN A 194 16.64 -2.50 15.25
C GLN A 194 17.18 -1.18 14.68
N LEU A 195 16.34 -0.39 14.01
CA LEU A 195 16.74 0.90 13.44
C LEU A 195 17.27 1.86 14.51
N ALA A 196 16.65 1.88 15.70
CA ALA A 196 17.13 2.72 16.78
C ALA A 196 18.47 2.24 17.35
N ALA A 197 18.64 0.92 17.51
CA ALA A 197 19.91 0.35 17.96
C ALA A 197 21.05 0.65 16.96
N ASP A 198 20.77 0.48 15.66
CA ASP A 198 21.73 0.79 14.59
C ASP A 198 22.07 2.28 14.54
N LEU A 199 21.10 3.15 14.82
CA LEU A 199 21.31 4.59 14.89
C LEU A 199 22.24 4.97 16.05
N GLU A 200 22.03 4.39 17.23
CA GLU A 200 22.90 4.59 18.40
C GLU A 200 24.32 4.08 18.15
N ALA A 201 24.46 2.94 17.46
CA ALA A 201 25.74 2.37 17.06
C ALA A 201 26.42 3.13 15.90
N GLY A 202 25.69 4.01 15.21
CA GLY A 202 26.16 4.76 14.02
C GLY A 202 26.20 3.95 12.72
N ALA A 203 25.94 2.65 12.78
CA ALA A 203 25.94 1.72 11.66
C ALA A 203 25.07 0.49 11.97
N GLY A 204 24.57 -0.14 10.91
CA GLY A 204 23.82 -1.40 10.98
C GLY A 204 22.86 -1.56 9.81
N PRO A 205 22.31 -2.77 9.60
CA PRO A 205 21.54 -3.10 8.40
C PRO A 205 20.19 -2.36 8.30
N ALA A 206 19.52 -2.07 9.42
CA ALA A 206 18.27 -1.30 9.41
C ALA A 206 18.53 0.17 9.12
N LEU A 207 19.60 0.74 9.68
CA LEU A 207 20.03 2.11 9.36
C LEU A 207 20.49 2.24 7.91
N ALA A 208 21.20 1.24 7.38
CA ALA A 208 21.57 1.16 5.97
C ALA A 208 20.34 1.17 5.06
N LEU A 209 19.32 0.36 5.38
CA LEU A 209 18.07 0.34 4.64
C LEU A 209 17.32 1.69 4.70
N ALA A 210 17.26 2.32 5.88
CA ALA A 210 16.65 3.64 6.02
C ALA A 210 17.37 4.72 5.19
N ARG A 211 18.71 4.72 5.19
CA ARG A 211 19.53 5.63 4.37
C ARG A 211 19.33 5.40 2.88
N PHE A 212 19.23 4.15 2.44
CA PHE A 212 18.93 3.81 1.05
C PHE A 212 17.56 4.39 0.63
N LEU A 213 16.53 4.18 1.43
CA LEU A 213 15.18 4.72 1.15
C LEU A 213 15.14 6.26 1.18
N GLU A 214 15.87 6.88 2.10
CA GLU A 214 16.02 8.34 2.18
C GLU A 214 16.70 8.91 0.93
N ALA A 215 17.82 8.30 0.50
CA ALA A 215 18.56 8.72 -0.69
C ALA A 215 17.75 8.56 -1.99
N ASP A 216 16.86 7.56 -2.05
CA ASP A 216 16.01 7.28 -3.22
C ASP A 216 14.70 8.11 -3.25
N ALA A 217 14.42 8.88 -2.19
CA ALA A 217 13.13 9.57 -2.00
C ALA A 217 12.81 10.65 -3.06
N ALA A 218 13.79 11.06 -3.88
CA ALA A 218 13.55 11.99 -4.98
C ALA A 218 12.77 11.34 -6.15
N ARG A 219 12.80 10.01 -6.28
CA ARG A 219 12.09 9.28 -7.35
C ARG A 219 11.50 7.96 -6.83
N PRO A 220 10.69 7.94 -5.76
CA PRO A 220 10.39 6.72 -5.05
C PRO A 220 9.50 5.78 -5.88
N SER A 221 9.91 4.53 -6.03
CA SER A 221 9.10 3.43 -6.56
C SER A 221 9.46 2.18 -5.77
N LEU A 222 8.49 1.59 -5.06
CA LEU A 222 8.77 0.45 -4.20
C LEU A 222 9.17 -0.76 -5.05
N ALA A 223 8.60 -0.92 -6.26
CA ALA A 223 8.99 -2.00 -7.18
C ALA A 223 10.47 -1.88 -7.61
N ARG A 224 10.92 -0.66 -7.94
CA ARG A 224 12.33 -0.40 -8.26
C ARG A 224 13.23 -0.61 -7.05
N GLN A 225 12.84 -0.07 -5.90
CA GLN A 225 13.60 -0.20 -4.66
C GLN A 225 13.77 -1.67 -4.26
N MET A 226 12.72 -2.49 -4.38
CA MET A 226 12.77 -3.94 -4.16
C MET A 226 13.77 -4.63 -5.09
N SER A 227 13.84 -4.22 -6.36
CA SER A 227 14.80 -4.77 -7.32
C SER A 227 16.24 -4.41 -6.95
N LEU A 228 16.50 -3.18 -6.51
CA LEU A 228 17.81 -2.74 -6.03
C LEU A 228 18.21 -3.44 -4.72
N MET A 229 17.28 -3.57 -3.77
CA MET A 229 17.51 -4.34 -2.54
C MET A 229 17.88 -5.80 -2.84
N GLN A 230 17.21 -6.43 -3.82
CA GLN A 230 17.56 -7.79 -4.25
C GLN A 230 18.96 -7.86 -4.85
N GLN A 231 19.30 -6.94 -5.76
CA GLN A 231 20.64 -6.86 -6.33
C GLN A 231 21.71 -6.69 -5.24
N ALA A 232 21.47 -5.83 -4.26
CA ALA A 232 22.35 -5.64 -3.12
C ALA A 232 22.51 -6.93 -2.30
N GLN A 233 21.40 -7.65 -2.06
CA GLN A 233 21.40 -8.93 -1.36
C GLN A 233 22.16 -10.03 -2.12
N ASP A 234 22.16 -9.97 -3.45
CA ASP A 234 22.93 -10.86 -4.34
C ASP A 234 24.40 -10.44 -4.50
N GLY A 235 24.82 -9.37 -3.82
CA GLY A 235 26.21 -8.89 -3.79
C GLY A 235 26.56 -7.84 -4.85
N ALA A 236 25.59 -7.34 -5.60
CA ALA A 236 25.81 -6.21 -6.51
C ALA A 236 26.02 -4.91 -5.70
N PRO A 237 26.85 -3.97 -6.19
CA PRO A 237 27.06 -2.70 -5.52
C PRO A 237 25.80 -1.82 -5.64
N VAL A 238 25.14 -1.57 -4.51
CA VAL A 238 24.05 -0.61 -4.37
C VAL A 238 24.37 0.28 -3.18
N ASP A 239 24.37 1.59 -3.38
CA ASP A 239 24.89 2.56 -2.41
C ASP A 239 24.32 2.37 -1.01
N GLY A 240 25.21 2.09 -0.06
CA GLY A 240 24.88 1.93 1.36
C GLY A 240 24.26 0.60 1.76
N LEU A 241 23.88 -0.27 0.82
CA LEU A 241 23.34 -1.60 1.11
C LEU A 241 24.41 -2.70 0.99
N ALA A 242 24.31 -3.70 1.86
CA ALA A 242 25.12 -4.90 1.82
C ALA A 242 24.26 -6.13 2.12
N PRO A 243 24.62 -7.33 1.61
CA PRO A 243 23.94 -8.56 1.97
C PRO A 243 23.91 -8.75 3.49
N SER A 244 22.73 -9.01 4.03
CA SER A 244 22.57 -9.30 5.46
C SER A 244 21.33 -10.15 5.71
N PRO A 245 21.27 -10.90 6.83
CA PRO A 245 20.05 -11.61 7.22
C PRO A 245 18.84 -10.67 7.34
N PHE A 246 19.08 -9.45 7.82
CA PHE A 246 18.05 -8.42 7.96
C PHE A 246 17.49 -7.98 6.59
N LEU A 247 18.35 -7.71 5.61
CA LEU A 247 17.91 -7.32 4.26
C LEU A 247 17.14 -8.46 3.58
N ALA A 248 17.58 -9.71 3.76
CA ALA A 248 16.85 -10.88 3.27
C ALA A 248 15.45 -10.99 3.91
N GLU A 249 15.32 -10.82 5.22
CA GLU A 249 14.02 -10.82 5.92
C GLU A 249 13.12 -9.66 5.44
N ALA A 250 13.69 -8.47 5.24
CA ALA A 250 12.96 -7.31 4.73
C ALA A 250 12.40 -7.55 3.33
N LEU A 251 13.19 -8.15 2.43
CA LEU A 251 12.77 -8.53 1.08
C LEU A 251 11.65 -9.57 1.09
N VAL A 252 11.77 -10.60 1.94
CA VAL A 252 10.71 -11.62 2.09
C VAL A 252 9.42 -10.97 2.61
N THR A 253 9.54 -10.12 3.63
CA THR A 253 8.41 -9.42 4.24
C THR A 253 7.70 -8.51 3.25
N LEU A 254 8.45 -7.66 2.52
CA LEU A 254 7.88 -6.76 1.52
C LEU A 254 7.22 -7.53 0.38
N ARG A 255 7.80 -8.64 -0.11
CA ARG A 255 7.15 -9.48 -1.13
C ARG A 255 5.82 -10.04 -0.66
N ALA A 256 5.80 -10.58 0.56
CA ALA A 256 4.57 -11.12 1.16
C ALA A 256 3.50 -10.01 1.27
N GLU A 257 3.86 -8.84 1.79
CA GLU A 257 2.92 -7.72 1.92
C GLU A 257 2.43 -7.19 0.55
N ILE A 258 3.30 -7.11 -0.47
CA ILE A 258 2.96 -6.71 -1.84
C ILE A 258 2.04 -7.73 -2.50
N ALA A 259 2.26 -9.03 -2.26
CA ALA A 259 1.43 -10.12 -2.75
C ALA A 259 0.08 -10.22 -2.03
N GLY A 260 -0.16 -9.40 -1.00
CA GLY A 260 -1.38 -9.44 -0.20
C GLY A 260 -1.43 -10.64 0.77
N GLU A 261 -0.29 -11.27 1.05
CA GLU A 261 -0.21 -12.34 2.04
C GLU A 261 -0.52 -11.75 3.43
N ALA A 262 -1.43 -12.43 4.12
CA ALA A 262 -2.13 -11.94 5.29
C ALA A 262 -2.02 -12.93 6.46
#